data_AF-A0A7R8XBN9-F1
#
_entry.id   AF-A0A7R8XBN9-F1
#
_cell.length_a   1.000
_cell.length_b   1.000
_cell.length_c   1.000
_cell.angle_alpha   90.00
_cell.angle_beta   90.00
_cell.angle_gamma   90.00
#
_symmetry.space_group_name_H-M   'P 1'
#
loop_
_entity.id
_entity.type
_entity.pdbx_description
1 polymer ?
#
loop_
_entity_poly.entity_id
_entity_poly.type
_entity_poly.pdbx_seq_one_letter_code
_entity_poly.pdbx_strand_id
1 'polypeptide(L)'
;MSEQLKNWNKIRQNKCKLRDEYGVDGDELFESLSSKSVFTVIEEKTIRSKNAPNERFDEIFAILYRKDPLRTIPIFLEALEVKHKVAADYLKEGKETRKKPDYKSQLEAIFDILLEKNPGDMYEGVLEALQEMNRDDIIGEIQQV
;
A
#
# COMPACT_ATOMS: atom_id res chain seq x y z
N MET A 1 18.77 -9.35 23.62
CA MET A 1 18.14 -8.60 22.50
C MET A 1 16.65 -8.49 22.80
N SER A 2 16.11 -7.27 22.96
CA SER A 2 14.70 -7.07 23.33
C SER A 2 13.76 -7.56 22.23
N GLU A 3 12.55 -7.97 22.60
CA GLU A 3 11.50 -8.41 21.67
C GLU A 3 11.12 -7.31 20.67
N GLN A 4 11.15 -6.06 21.14
CA GLN A 4 11.00 -4.88 20.29
C GLN A 4 12.10 -4.80 19.20
N LEU A 5 13.36 -5.01 19.55
CA LEU A 5 14.45 -5.04 18.55
C LEU A 5 14.27 -6.18 17.53
N LYS A 6 13.76 -7.34 17.98
CA LYS A 6 13.45 -8.47 17.07
C LYS A 6 12.35 -8.08 16.09
N ASN A 7 11.30 -7.40 16.56
CA ASN A 7 10.19 -6.94 15.72
C ASN A 7 10.67 -5.92 14.69
N TRP A 8 11.52 -4.97 15.07
CA TRP A 8 12.05 -3.99 14.11
C TRP A 8 12.96 -4.60 13.06
N ASN A 9 13.79 -5.57 13.45
CA ASN A 9 14.59 -6.33 12.50
C ASN A 9 13.71 -7.12 11.52
N LYS A 10 12.61 -7.72 11.99
CA LYS A 10 11.62 -8.40 11.13
C LYS A 10 10.97 -7.43 10.15
N ILE A 11 10.52 -6.25 10.62
CA ILE A 11 9.92 -5.24 9.74
C ILE A 11 10.93 -4.78 8.69
N ARG A 12 12.18 -4.50 9.08
CA ARG A 12 13.25 -4.11 8.16
C ARG A 12 13.53 -5.16 7.09
N GLN A 13 13.64 -6.43 7.49
CA GLN A 13 13.88 -7.55 6.55
C GLN A 13 12.74 -7.73 5.55
N ASN A 14 11.52 -7.35 5.92
CA ASN A 14 10.33 -7.48 5.09
C ASN A 14 9.87 -6.17 4.46
N LYS A 15 10.66 -5.10 4.53
CA LYS A 15 10.30 -3.76 4.03
C LYS A 15 9.80 -3.80 2.58
N CYS A 16 10.55 -4.46 1.69
CA CYS A 16 10.16 -4.57 0.28
C CYS A 16 8.87 -5.37 0.12
N LYS A 17 8.67 -6.45 0.89
CA LYS A 17 7.44 -7.24 0.84
C LYS A 17 6.23 -6.43 1.26
N LEU A 18 6.34 -5.65 2.34
CA LEU A 18 5.26 -4.80 2.82
C LEU A 18 4.78 -3.84 1.72
N ARG A 19 5.71 -3.23 1.00
CA ARG A 19 5.42 -2.33 -0.12
C ARG A 19 4.91 -3.09 -1.35
N ASP A 20 5.68 -4.06 -1.84
CA ASP A 20 5.52 -4.66 -3.16
C ASP A 20 4.49 -5.80 -3.19
N GLU A 21 4.41 -6.61 -2.13
CA GLU A 21 3.51 -7.78 -2.08
C GLU A 21 2.22 -7.47 -1.30
N TYR A 22 2.33 -6.72 -0.21
CA TYR A 22 1.18 -6.36 0.63
C TYR A 22 0.54 -5.02 0.26
N GLY A 23 1.17 -4.26 -0.65
CA GLY A 23 0.64 -2.99 -1.15
C GLY A 23 0.46 -1.96 -0.05
N VAL A 24 1.40 -1.88 0.91
CA VAL A 24 1.42 -0.82 1.91
C VAL A 24 1.74 0.49 1.20
N ASP A 25 0.70 1.31 1.06
CA ASP A 25 0.78 2.61 0.40
C ASP A 25 1.37 3.66 1.34
N GLY A 26 2.33 4.44 0.84
CA GLY A 26 3.01 5.45 1.64
C GLY A 26 2.14 6.64 2.02
N ASP A 27 1.12 6.97 1.22
CA ASP A 27 0.19 8.07 1.52
C ASP A 27 -0.79 7.67 2.63
N GLU A 28 -1.38 6.48 2.53
CA GLU A 28 -2.29 5.94 3.56
C GLU A 28 -1.57 5.75 4.90
N LEU A 29 -0.35 5.23 4.85
CA LEU A 29 0.49 5.08 6.02
C LEU A 29 0.87 6.44 6.62
N PHE A 30 1.22 7.42 5.77
CA PHE A 30 1.56 8.77 6.23
C PHE A 30 0.38 9.46 6.92
N GLU A 31 -0.82 9.37 6.35
CA GLU A 31 -2.05 9.93 6.92
C GLU A 31 -2.28 9.37 8.33
N SER A 32 -2.20 8.04 8.48
CA SER A 32 -2.38 7.37 9.76
C SER A 32 -1.34 7.80 10.80
N LEU A 33 -0.06 7.88 10.42
CA LEU A 33 1.02 8.23 11.32
C LEU A 33 1.07 9.73 11.68
N SER A 34 0.66 10.61 10.77
CA SER A 34 0.65 12.07 10.99
C SER A 34 -0.38 12.44 12.05
N SER A 35 -1.54 11.79 12.06
CA SER A 35 -2.57 11.99 13.09
C SER A 35 -2.08 11.71 14.53
N LYS A 36 -0.99 10.93 14.67
CA LYS A 36 -0.41 10.52 15.95
C LYS A 36 0.79 11.36 16.38
N SER A 37 1.07 12.47 15.67
CA SER A 37 2.20 13.37 15.97
C SER A 37 3.55 12.64 16.06
N VAL A 38 3.75 11.60 15.24
CA VAL A 38 5.00 10.82 15.20
C VAL A 38 6.12 11.61 14.52
N PHE A 39 5.75 12.45 13.56
CA PHE A 39 6.66 13.27 12.76
C PHE A 39 6.71 14.70 13.30
N THR A 40 7.88 15.31 13.16
CA THR A 40 8.05 16.75 13.27
C THR A 40 7.60 17.43 11.97
N VAL A 41 7.31 18.73 12.02
CA VAL A 41 6.91 19.49 10.83
C VAL A 41 7.94 19.40 9.69
N ILE A 42 9.24 19.29 10.02
CA ILE A 42 10.32 19.15 9.02
C ILE A 42 10.28 17.76 8.37
N GLU A 43 10.08 16.71 9.18
CA GLU A 43 9.94 15.33 8.69
C GLU A 43 8.70 15.18 7.81
N GLU A 44 7.56 15.76 8.20
CA GLU A 44 6.35 15.75 7.38
C GLU A 44 6.58 16.42 6.02
N LYS A 45 7.27 17.58 5.99
CA LYS A 45 7.65 18.23 4.74
C LYS A 45 8.56 17.35 3.88
N THR A 46 9.45 16.59 4.50
CA THR A 46 10.38 15.68 3.80
C THR A 46 9.65 14.48 3.22
N ILE A 47 8.63 13.97 3.90
CA ILE A 47 7.78 12.89 3.37
C ILE A 47 6.91 13.42 2.23
N ARG A 48 6.24 14.56 2.43
CA ARG A 48 5.38 15.18 1.40
C ARG A 48 6.14 15.60 0.13
N SER A 49 7.46 15.84 0.20
CA SER A 49 8.26 16.20 -0.97
C SER A 49 8.60 15.04 -1.90
N LYS A 50 8.32 13.79 -1.49
CA LYS A 50 8.45 12.62 -2.38
C LYS A 50 7.27 12.57 -3.34
N ASN A 51 7.53 12.13 -4.57
CA ASN A 51 6.54 12.19 -5.65
C ASN A 51 5.73 10.89 -5.74
N ALA A 52 6.36 9.75 -5.46
CA ALA A 52 5.70 8.44 -5.51
C ALA A 52 5.32 7.93 -4.11
N PRO A 53 4.16 7.25 -3.96
CA PRO A 53 3.78 6.61 -2.70
C PRO A 53 4.85 5.64 -2.17
N ASN A 54 5.53 4.92 -3.07
CA ASN A 54 6.64 4.03 -2.73
C ASN A 54 7.84 4.76 -2.13
N GLU A 55 8.17 5.95 -2.66
CA GLU A 55 9.24 6.80 -2.12
C GLU A 55 8.84 7.39 -0.77
N ARG A 56 7.56 7.75 -0.58
CA ARG A 56 7.02 8.19 0.72
C ARG A 56 7.12 7.11 1.75
N PHE A 57 6.73 5.88 1.42
CA PHE A 57 6.89 4.72 2.28
C PHE A 57 8.36 4.53 2.70
N ASP A 58 9.28 4.63 1.74
CA ASP A 58 10.71 4.49 2.00
C ASP A 58 11.24 5.58 2.95
N GLU A 59 10.79 6.83 2.78
CA GLU A 59 11.16 7.95 3.64
C GLU A 59 10.54 7.85 5.05
N ILE A 60 9.26 7.50 5.15
CA ILE A 60 8.58 7.20 6.42
C ILE A 60 9.36 6.14 7.19
N PHE A 61 9.69 5.03 6.53
CA PHE A 61 10.45 3.96 7.15
C PHE A 61 11.83 4.44 7.62
N ALA A 62 12.54 5.23 6.80
CA ALA A 62 13.85 5.76 7.14
C ALA A 62 13.80 6.71 8.35
N ILE A 63 12.77 7.54 8.46
CA ILE A 63 12.57 8.45 9.60
C ILE A 63 12.25 7.66 10.87
N LEU A 64 11.28 6.73 10.80
CA LEU A 64 10.91 5.90 11.95
C LEU A 64 12.09 5.04 12.45
N TYR A 65 12.97 4.61 11.54
CA TYR A 65 14.15 3.82 11.87
C TYR A 65 15.21 4.61 12.65
N ARG A 66 15.31 5.92 12.42
CA ARG A 66 16.25 6.80 13.14
C ARG A 66 15.72 7.22 14.51
N LYS A 67 14.42 7.07 14.75
CA LYS A 67 13.76 7.37 16.03
C LYS A 67 13.86 6.19 16.99
N ASP A 68 13.49 6.45 18.25
CA ASP A 68 13.43 5.41 19.28
C ASP A 68 12.48 4.27 18.85
N PRO A 69 13.01 3.06 18.61
CA PRO A 69 12.20 1.92 18.20
C PRO A 69 11.12 1.58 19.23
N LEU A 70 11.37 1.81 20.53
CA LEU A 70 10.41 1.53 21.59
C LEU A 70 9.11 2.33 21.43
N ARG A 71 9.20 3.50 20.79
CA ARG A 71 8.07 4.38 20.53
C ARG A 71 7.51 4.18 19.13
N THR A 72 8.35 3.96 18.11
CA THR A 72 7.90 3.93 16.71
C THR A 72 7.36 2.58 16.26
N ILE A 73 7.87 1.46 16.77
CA ILE A 73 7.39 0.11 16.39
C ILE A 73 5.89 -0.05 16.69
N PRO A 74 5.40 0.24 17.91
CA PRO A 74 3.99 0.01 18.23
C PRO A 74 3.07 0.89 17.36
N ILE A 75 3.45 2.15 17.16
CA ILE A 75 2.66 3.09 16.38
C ILE A 75 2.63 2.71 14.89
N PHE A 76 3.76 2.23 14.36
CA PHE A 76 3.84 1.71 12.99
C PHE A 76 2.96 0.47 12.80
N LEU A 77 3.04 -0.51 13.72
CA LEU A 77 2.19 -1.70 13.67
C LEU A 77 0.71 -1.36 13.79
N GLU A 78 0.35 -0.41 14.64
CA GLU A 78 -1.03 0.05 14.79
C GLU A 78 -1.53 0.78 13.53
N ALA A 79 -0.68 1.60 12.89
CA ALA A 79 -1.01 2.24 11.61
C ALA A 79 -1.24 1.21 10.50
N LEU A 80 -0.41 0.17 10.45
CA LEU A 80 -0.63 -0.97 9.56
C LEU A 80 -1.92 -1.72 9.92
N GLU A 81 -2.25 -1.92 11.19
CA GLU A 81 -3.46 -2.65 11.58
C GLU A 81 -4.76 -1.94 11.13
N VAL A 82 -4.75 -0.60 11.10
CA VAL A 82 -5.88 0.21 10.66
C VAL A 82 -6.06 0.21 9.14
N LYS A 83 -4.98 0.44 8.38
CA LYS A 83 -5.05 0.63 6.91
C LYS A 83 -4.60 -0.58 6.09
N HIS A 84 -3.76 -1.44 6.66
CA HIS A 84 -3.09 -2.55 5.98
C HIS A 84 -3.09 -3.82 6.84
N LYS A 85 -4.27 -4.22 7.33
CA LYS A 85 -4.43 -5.32 8.30
C LYS A 85 -3.67 -6.60 7.92
N VAL A 86 -3.70 -6.98 6.64
CA VAL A 86 -2.97 -8.16 6.12
C VAL A 86 -1.46 -8.05 6.34
N ALA A 87 -0.88 -6.86 6.14
CA ALA A 87 0.53 -6.59 6.37
C ALA A 87 0.89 -6.64 7.87
N ALA A 88 0.00 -6.14 8.73
CA ALA A 88 0.15 -6.23 10.18
C ALA A 88 0.10 -7.69 10.66
N ASP A 89 -0.86 -8.48 10.15
CA ASP A 89 -1.02 -9.89 10.47
C ASP A 89 0.21 -10.70 10.01
N TYR A 90 0.76 -10.42 8.82
CA TYR A 90 2.01 -11.01 8.35
C TYR A 90 3.18 -10.75 9.31
N LEU A 91 3.30 -9.51 9.80
CA LEU A 91 4.36 -9.13 10.75
C LEU A 91 4.15 -9.78 12.13
N LYS A 92 2.91 -9.98 12.58
CA LYS A 92 2.58 -10.64 13.86
C LYS A 92 2.75 -12.16 13.78
N GLU A 93 2.12 -12.80 12.82
CA GLU A 93 1.97 -14.26 12.74
C GLU A 93 3.09 -14.94 11.95
N GLY A 94 3.81 -14.21 11.09
CA GLY A 94 4.86 -14.78 10.24
C GLY A 94 4.37 -15.82 9.24
N LYS A 95 3.06 -15.95 9.06
CA LYS A 95 2.42 -16.81 8.06
C LYS A 95 2.09 -15.96 6.83
N GLU A 96 2.33 -16.49 5.64
CA GLU A 96 1.86 -15.92 4.37
C GLU A 96 0.33 -15.89 4.37
N THR A 97 -0.25 -14.83 4.91
CA THR A 97 -1.66 -14.51 4.72
C THR A 97 -1.80 -14.00 3.28
N ARG A 98 -2.39 -14.86 2.42
CA ARG A 98 -2.75 -14.66 1.00
C ARG A 98 -2.15 -13.42 0.33
N LYS A 99 -1.21 -13.65 -0.60
CA LYS A 99 -0.81 -12.67 -1.61
C LYS A 99 -2.05 -11.98 -2.18
N LYS A 100 -2.04 -10.65 -2.31
CA LYS A 100 -3.01 -9.95 -3.16
C LYS A 100 -3.05 -10.70 -4.49
N PRO A 101 -4.23 -11.13 -4.98
CA PRO A 101 -4.31 -11.65 -6.33
C PRO A 101 -3.81 -10.55 -7.26
N ASP A 102 -2.93 -10.92 -8.18
CA ASP A 102 -2.37 -9.98 -9.15
C ASP A 102 -3.42 -9.64 -10.21
N TYR A 103 -4.46 -8.93 -9.77
CA TYR A 103 -5.58 -8.52 -10.61
C TYR A 103 -5.10 -7.60 -11.73
N LYS A 104 -3.99 -6.88 -11.53
CA LYS A 104 -3.40 -6.03 -12.56
C LYS A 104 -2.83 -6.87 -13.70
N SER A 105 -1.96 -7.84 -13.43
CA SER A 105 -1.42 -8.71 -14.48
C SER A 105 -2.51 -9.60 -15.10
N GLN A 106 -3.54 -9.99 -14.33
CA GLN A 106 -4.69 -10.71 -14.87
C GLN A 106 -5.54 -9.84 -15.80
N LEU A 107 -5.77 -8.58 -15.45
CA LEU A 107 -6.49 -7.63 -16.29
C LEU A 107 -5.70 -7.29 -17.56
N GLU A 108 -4.39 -7.06 -17.45
CA GLU A 108 -3.50 -6.83 -18.60
C GLU A 108 -3.50 -8.04 -19.55
N ALA A 109 -3.41 -9.27 -19.02
CA ALA A 109 -3.48 -10.49 -19.84
C ALA A 109 -4.85 -10.68 -20.52
N ILE A 110 -5.95 -10.35 -19.85
CA ILE A 110 -7.29 -10.36 -20.46
C ILE A 110 -7.38 -9.27 -21.54
N PHE A 111 -6.80 -8.10 -21.31
CA PHE A 111 -6.77 -6.99 -22.26
C PHE A 111 -6.01 -7.35 -23.53
N ASP A 112 -4.83 -7.96 -23.39
CA ASP A 112 -4.01 -8.43 -24.52
C ASP A 112 -4.75 -9.49 -25.34
N ILE A 113 -5.43 -10.44 -24.69
CA ILE A 113 -6.24 -11.47 -25.37
C ILE A 113 -7.43 -10.84 -26.11
N LEU A 114 -8.05 -9.80 -25.56
CA LEU A 114 -9.18 -9.10 -26.18
C LEU A 114 -8.71 -8.24 -27.37
N LEU A 115 -7.56 -7.58 -27.26
CA LEU A 115 -6.93 -6.81 -28.34
C LEU A 115 -6.49 -7.69 -29.52
N GLU A 116 -5.93 -8.88 -29.26
CA GLU A 116 -5.52 -9.82 -30.31
C GLU A 116 -6.70 -10.40 -31.09
N LYS A 117 -7.88 -10.54 -30.46
CA LYS A 117 -9.03 -11.22 -31.07
C LYS A 117 -9.97 -10.29 -31.85
N ASN A 118 -10.08 -9.01 -31.51
CA ASN A 118 -10.92 -8.04 -32.23
C ASN A 118 -10.41 -6.59 -32.02
N PRO A 119 -9.52 -6.09 -32.88
CA PRO A 119 -8.85 -4.80 -32.66
C PRO A 119 -9.72 -3.55 -32.93
N GLY A 120 -10.88 -3.70 -33.59
CA GLY A 120 -11.70 -2.57 -34.06
C GLY A 120 -12.84 -2.15 -33.13
N ASP A 121 -13.65 -3.10 -32.64
CA ASP A 121 -14.97 -2.77 -32.06
C ASP A 121 -14.99 -2.69 -30.52
N MET A 122 -14.01 -3.27 -29.82
CA MET A 122 -13.98 -3.24 -28.34
C MET A 122 -13.30 -2.00 -27.76
N TYR A 123 -12.41 -1.34 -28.50
CA TYR A 123 -11.71 -0.16 -27.98
C TYR A 123 -12.66 1.03 -27.82
N GLU A 124 -13.60 1.22 -28.77
CA GLU A 124 -14.66 2.24 -28.65
C GLU A 124 -15.70 1.85 -27.59
N GLY A 125 -16.19 0.61 -27.54
CA GLY A 125 -17.18 0.21 -26.53
C GLY A 125 -16.66 0.25 -25.08
N VAL A 126 -15.39 -0.05 -24.85
CA VAL A 126 -14.75 0.05 -23.52
C VAL A 126 -14.47 1.52 -23.15
N LEU A 127 -14.09 2.36 -24.11
CA LEU A 127 -13.92 3.80 -23.88
C LEU A 127 -15.25 4.52 -23.67
N GLU A 128 -16.30 4.15 -24.41
CA GLU A 128 -17.67 4.66 -24.23
C GLU A 128 -18.23 4.23 -22.86
N ALA A 129 -18.03 2.97 -22.45
CA ALA A 129 -18.41 2.51 -21.11
C ALA A 129 -17.66 3.23 -19.97
N LEU A 130 -16.39 3.60 -20.20
CA LEU A 130 -15.58 4.38 -19.25
C LEU A 130 -15.92 5.88 -19.24
N GLN A 131 -16.53 6.41 -20.30
CA GLN A 131 -16.91 7.83 -20.43
C GLN A 131 -18.37 8.10 -20.05
N GLU A 132 -19.29 7.16 -20.27
CA GLU A 132 -20.72 7.32 -19.89
C GLU A 132 -21.00 7.01 -18.41
N MET A 133 -20.11 6.30 -17.71
CA MET A 133 -20.22 6.12 -16.26
C MET A 133 -19.59 7.32 -15.53
N ASN A 134 -20.44 8.15 -14.92
CA ASN A 134 -19.99 9.09 -13.89
C ASN A 134 -19.15 8.31 -12.86
N ARG A 135 -17.97 8.85 -12.58
CA ARG A 135 -16.88 8.26 -11.79
C ARG A 135 -17.28 7.73 -10.39
N ASP A 136 -18.47 8.05 -9.92
CA ASP A 136 -18.98 7.73 -8.58
C ASP A 136 -19.65 6.35 -8.48
N ASP A 137 -20.14 5.76 -9.59
CA ASP A 137 -20.91 4.50 -9.53
C ASP A 137 -20.05 3.22 -9.53
N ILE A 138 -18.89 3.22 -10.20
CA ILE A 138 -17.99 2.05 -10.27
C ILE A 138 -17.35 1.72 -8.90
N ILE A 139 -17.07 2.75 -8.10
CA ILE A 139 -16.47 2.57 -6.76
C ILE A 139 -17.48 1.94 -5.80
N GLY A 140 -18.78 2.20 -5.98
CA GLY A 140 -19.85 1.63 -5.17
C GLY A 140 -20.06 0.13 -5.36
N GLU A 141 -19.98 -0.37 -6.60
CA GLU A 141 -20.25 -1.80 -6.87
C GLU A 141 -19.05 -2.72 -6.57
N ILE A 142 -17.82 -2.22 -6.65
CA ILE A 142 -16.63 -2.99 -6.26
C ILE A 142 -16.56 -3.21 -4.73
N GLN A 143 -17.30 -2.43 -3.92
CA GLN A 143 -17.37 -2.60 -2.45
C GLN A 143 -18.34 -3.70 -1.97
N GLN A 144 -19.11 -4.34 -2.85
CA GLN A 144 -20.04 -5.42 -2.46
C GLN A 144 -19.60 -6.84 -2.87
N VAL A 145 -18.37 -7.01 -3.36
CA VAL A 145 -17.77 -8.33 -3.63
C VAL A 145 -16.58 -8.60 -2.71
#